data_AF-A5P7C9-F1
#
_entry.id   AF-A5P7C9-F1
#
_cell.length_a   1.000
_cell.length_b   1.000
_cell.length_c   1.000
_cell.angle_alpha   90.00
_cell.angle_beta   90.00
_cell.angle_gamma   90.00
#
_symmetry.space_group_name_H-M   'P 1'
#
loop_
_entity.id
_entity.type
_entity.pdbx_description
1 polymer ?
#
loop_
_entity_poly.entity_id
_entity_poly.type
_entity_poly.pdbx_seq_one_letter_code
_entity_poly.pdbx_strand_id
1 'polypeptide(L)'
;MAEVEANQESPPEELVLDPIRYPEIEKHNLYGAGCSFAPDGGGLGAVALAMADEGYLIRNGELLTLAADKGSKEMPYLARRKYDGREYSFTLDLDEAGGEQSGYETTDYRGTLTVRDGNDRVLYQAEGLTQCGA
;
A
#
# COMPACT_ATOMS: atom_id res chain seq x y z
N MET A 1 35.54 23.48 -18.32
CA MET A 1 35.21 22.23 -19.04
C MET A 1 35.17 21.13 -17.99
N ALA A 2 34.05 20.53 -17.60
CA ALA A 2 32.79 20.35 -18.31
C ALA A 2 31.58 20.84 -17.49
N GLU A 3 30.62 21.41 -18.23
CA GLU A 3 29.24 21.66 -17.82
C GLU A 3 28.48 20.31 -17.74
N VAL A 4 27.64 20.13 -16.73
CA VAL A 4 26.55 19.13 -16.77
C VAL A 4 25.26 19.84 -16.40
N GLU A 5 24.55 20.25 -17.45
CA GLU A 5 23.17 20.73 -17.39
C GLU A 5 22.20 19.55 -17.31
N ALA A 6 21.07 19.81 -16.64
CA ALA A 6 19.76 19.18 -16.83
C ALA A 6 19.56 17.71 -16.40
N ASN A 7 19.04 17.55 -15.18
CA ASN A 7 17.80 16.79 -15.00
C ASN A 7 17.00 17.44 -13.87
N GLN A 8 16.44 18.63 -14.11
CA GLN A 8 15.36 19.14 -13.28
C GLN A 8 14.07 18.42 -13.70
N GLU A 9 13.98 17.13 -13.39
CA GLU A 9 12.65 16.56 -13.21
C GLU A 9 12.00 17.36 -12.09
N SER A 10 10.87 18.00 -12.38
CA SER A 10 10.04 18.59 -11.33
C SER A 10 9.92 17.56 -10.21
N PRO A 11 10.17 17.94 -8.94
CA PRO A 11 10.02 17.00 -7.84
C PRO A 11 8.64 16.35 -7.97
N PRO A 12 8.56 15.01 -7.91
CA PRO A 12 7.29 14.32 -8.07
C PRO A 12 6.28 14.95 -7.13
N GLU A 13 5.08 15.24 -7.66
CA GLU A 13 3.98 15.72 -6.83
C GLU A 13 3.75 14.66 -5.76
N GLU A 14 3.90 15.05 -4.49
CA GLU A 14 3.79 14.13 -3.37
C GLU A 14 2.40 13.50 -3.39
N LEU A 15 2.34 12.16 -3.46
CA LEU A 15 1.08 11.46 -3.52
C LEU A 15 0.45 11.45 -2.14
N VAL A 16 -0.68 12.15 -1.98
CA VAL A 16 -1.49 12.11 -0.76
C VAL A 16 -2.54 11.00 -0.88
N LEU A 17 -2.45 10.01 0.02
CA LEU A 17 -3.41 8.92 0.12
C LEU A 17 -4.49 9.25 1.16
N ASP A 18 -5.74 8.97 0.79
CA ASP A 18 -6.87 9.09 1.70
C ASP A 18 -7.03 7.83 2.56
N PRO A 19 -7.55 7.97 3.80
CA PRO A 19 -7.77 6.83 4.67
C PRO A 19 -8.97 5.99 4.19
N ILE A 20 -8.75 4.69 4.08
CA ILE A 20 -9.74 3.65 3.87
C ILE A 20 -10.42 3.34 5.20
N ARG A 21 -11.54 4.02 5.46
CA ARG A 21 -12.35 3.86 6.68
C ARG A 21 -13.54 2.94 6.41
N TYR A 22 -14.23 2.57 7.49
CA TYR A 22 -15.44 1.73 7.42
C TYR A 22 -16.47 2.18 6.36
N PRO A 23 -16.80 3.48 6.19
CA PRO A 23 -17.70 3.91 5.12
C PRO A 23 -17.20 3.62 3.71
N GLU A 24 -15.89 3.71 3.47
CA GLU A 24 -15.31 3.40 2.17
C GLU A 24 -15.26 1.89 1.93
N ILE A 25 -14.98 1.10 2.97
CA ILE A 25 -15.05 -0.37 2.92
C ILE A 25 -16.47 -0.81 2.54
N GLU A 26 -17.50 -0.25 3.17
CA GLU A 26 -18.90 -0.53 2.86
C GLU A 26 -19.27 -0.10 1.44
N LYS A 27 -18.94 1.13 1.07
CA LYS A 27 -19.26 1.73 -0.24
C LYS A 27 -18.63 0.97 -1.40
N HIS A 28 -17.40 0.49 -1.22
CA HIS A 28 -16.62 -0.18 -2.25
C HIS A 28 -16.57 -1.71 -2.10
N ASN A 29 -17.27 -2.27 -1.10
CA ASN A 29 -17.32 -3.70 -0.80
C ASN A 29 -15.91 -4.32 -0.61
N LEU A 30 -15.02 -3.62 0.10
CA LEU A 30 -13.62 -4.01 0.32
C LEU A 30 -13.47 -5.00 1.47
N TYR A 31 -14.25 -6.07 1.44
CA TYR A 31 -14.24 -7.13 2.45
C TYR A 31 -13.39 -8.31 2.03
N GLY A 32 -12.76 -8.96 3.00
CA GLY A 32 -12.11 -10.24 2.80
C GLY A 32 -10.76 -10.33 3.51
N ALA A 33 -10.11 -11.46 3.30
CA ALA A 33 -8.79 -11.74 3.84
C ALA A 33 -7.72 -10.90 3.13
N GLY A 34 -6.80 -10.34 3.91
CA GLY A 34 -5.69 -9.57 3.38
C GLY A 34 -4.94 -8.80 4.46
N CYS A 35 -4.13 -7.84 4.00
CA CYS A 35 -3.33 -6.97 4.83
C CYS A 35 -3.74 -5.50 4.64
N SER A 36 -3.97 -4.80 5.73
CA SER A 36 -4.24 -3.36 5.75
C SER A 36 -3.03 -2.62 6.29
N PHE A 37 -2.63 -1.51 5.65
CA PHE A 37 -1.48 -0.72 6.08
C PHE A 37 -1.91 0.66 6.57
N ALA A 38 -1.51 1.03 7.79
CA ALA A 38 -1.68 2.35 8.36
C ALA A 38 -0.30 3.00 8.65
N PRO A 39 -0.01 4.19 8.09
CA PRO A 39 1.27 4.85 8.29
C PRO A 39 1.41 5.41 9.70
N ASP A 40 2.63 5.44 10.22
CA ASP A 40 2.93 6.04 11.52
C ASP A 40 2.53 7.52 11.53
N GLY A 41 1.83 7.95 12.59
CA GLY A 41 1.37 9.34 12.73
C GLY A 41 0.22 9.75 11.78
N GLY A 42 -0.28 8.85 10.91
CA GLY A 42 -1.34 9.13 9.94
C GLY A 42 -2.79 9.01 10.45
N GLY A 43 -2.97 8.68 11.73
CA GLY A 43 -4.28 8.47 12.36
C GLY A 43 -4.79 7.02 12.27
N LEU A 44 -6.07 6.80 12.61
CA LEU A 44 -6.68 5.46 12.77
C LEU A 44 -7.04 4.75 11.44
N GLY A 45 -6.70 5.30 10.29
CA GLY A 45 -7.15 4.76 8.99
C GLY A 45 -6.01 4.06 8.24
N ALA A 46 -6.25 2.85 7.78
CA ALA A 46 -5.41 2.24 6.76
C ALA A 46 -5.45 3.10 5.48
N VAL A 47 -4.35 3.22 4.76
CA VAL A 47 -4.26 3.94 3.47
C VAL A 47 -4.06 2.99 2.29
N ALA A 48 -3.77 1.71 2.58
CA ALA A 48 -3.71 0.65 1.58
C ALA A 48 -4.34 -0.64 2.09
N LEU A 49 -4.99 -1.36 1.18
CA LEU A 49 -5.43 -2.74 1.37
C LEU A 49 -4.75 -3.64 0.35
N ALA A 50 -4.22 -4.76 0.79
CA ALA A 50 -3.54 -5.76 -0.01
C ALA A 50 -4.28 -7.11 0.15
N MET A 51 -5.04 -7.52 -0.85
CA MET A 51 -5.82 -8.77 -0.85
C MET A 51 -5.26 -9.78 -1.84
N ALA A 52 -5.87 -10.97 -1.92
CA ALA A 52 -5.36 -12.07 -2.73
C ALA A 52 -5.15 -11.71 -4.21
N ASP A 53 -6.14 -11.07 -4.83
CA ASP A 53 -6.14 -10.77 -6.27
C ASP A 53 -6.01 -9.28 -6.58
N GLU A 54 -6.34 -8.43 -5.61
CA GLU A 54 -6.43 -6.99 -5.81
C GLU A 54 -5.87 -6.23 -4.60
N GLY A 55 -5.35 -5.05 -4.87
CA GLY A 55 -4.89 -4.09 -3.89
C GLY A 55 -5.58 -2.75 -4.12
N TYR A 56 -5.77 -1.99 -3.05
CA TYR A 56 -6.58 -0.78 -3.09
C TYR A 56 -5.88 0.38 -2.39
N LEU A 57 -5.99 1.54 -3.02
CA LEU A 57 -5.61 2.84 -2.48
C LEU A 57 -6.79 3.79 -2.69
N ILE A 58 -6.89 4.87 -1.93
CA ILE A 58 -7.81 5.97 -2.22
C ILE A 58 -7.01 7.24 -2.42
N ARG A 59 -7.32 8.00 -3.48
CA ARG A 59 -6.73 9.29 -3.77
C ARG A 59 -7.81 10.27 -4.21
N ASN A 60 -7.90 11.43 -3.58
CA ASN A 60 -8.92 12.43 -3.82
C ASN A 60 -10.35 11.86 -3.74
N GLY A 61 -10.58 10.88 -2.86
CA GLY A 61 -11.85 10.17 -2.72
C GLY A 61 -12.17 9.14 -3.82
N GLU A 62 -11.26 8.90 -4.75
CA GLU A 62 -11.39 7.89 -5.80
C GLU A 62 -10.65 6.60 -5.42
N LEU A 63 -11.33 5.46 -5.53
CA LEU A 63 -10.73 4.15 -5.31
C LEU A 63 -9.84 3.77 -6.50
N LEU A 64 -8.57 3.53 -6.21
CA LEU A 64 -7.61 2.97 -7.14
C LEU A 64 -7.54 1.46 -6.91
N THR A 65 -7.89 0.67 -7.92
CA THR A 65 -7.77 -0.79 -7.90
C THR A 65 -6.54 -1.23 -8.68
N LEU A 66 -5.69 -2.03 -8.04
CA LEU A 66 -4.43 -2.53 -8.57
C LEU A 66 -4.47 -4.06 -8.56
N ALA A 67 -3.99 -4.70 -9.63
CA ALA A 67 -3.96 -6.15 -9.72
C ALA A 67 -2.77 -6.71 -8.93
N ALA A 68 -2.99 -7.79 -8.18
CA ALA A 68 -1.91 -8.48 -7.46
C ALA A 68 -0.90 -9.08 -8.45
N ASP A 69 0.38 -8.76 -8.26
CA ASP A 69 1.46 -9.40 -9.00
C ASP A 69 1.66 -10.82 -8.45
N LYS A 70 1.13 -11.81 -9.17
CA LYS A 70 1.23 -13.23 -8.80
C LYS A 70 2.66 -13.79 -8.90
N GLY A 71 3.59 -13.07 -9.54
CA GLY A 71 5.01 -13.37 -9.51
C GLY A 71 5.72 -12.83 -8.26
N SER A 72 5.10 -11.90 -7.53
CA SER A 72 5.64 -11.37 -6.28
C SER A 72 5.46 -12.34 -5.11
N LYS A 73 6.25 -12.13 -4.05
CA LYS A 73 6.20 -12.92 -2.81
C LYS A 73 4.78 -12.91 -2.24
N GLU A 74 4.29 -14.09 -1.91
CA GLU A 74 3.05 -14.26 -1.15
C GLU A 74 3.29 -13.92 0.33
N MET A 75 2.34 -13.18 0.90
CA MET A 75 2.31 -12.71 2.27
C MET A 75 1.19 -13.44 3.04
N PRO A 76 1.09 -13.26 4.36
CA PRO A 76 -0.02 -13.82 5.14
C PRO A 76 -1.40 -13.50 4.53
N TYR A 77 -2.35 -14.40 4.74
CA TYR A 77 -3.74 -14.24 4.27
C TYR A 77 -3.87 -14.03 2.75
N LEU A 78 -3.03 -14.73 1.98
CA LEU A 78 -3.00 -14.73 0.50
C LEU A 78 -2.61 -13.40 -0.15
N ALA A 79 -2.33 -12.36 0.64
CA ALA A 79 -1.88 -11.07 0.13
C ALA A 79 -0.57 -11.22 -0.66
N ARG A 80 -0.29 -10.25 -1.54
CA ARG A 80 0.92 -10.22 -2.36
C ARG A 80 1.76 -9.02 -2.00
N ARG A 81 3.08 -9.15 -2.13
CA ARG A 81 3.99 -8.03 -1.84
C ARG A 81 3.79 -6.87 -2.81
N LYS A 82 3.40 -7.12 -4.06
CA LYS A 82 3.31 -6.10 -5.11
C LYS A 82 1.96 -6.11 -5.80
N TYR A 83 1.47 -4.92 -6.13
CA TYR A 83 0.26 -4.69 -6.91
C TYR A 83 0.51 -3.65 -8.00
N ASP A 84 0.01 -3.94 -9.20
CA ASP A 84 0.21 -3.14 -10.40
C ASP A 84 -1.12 -2.61 -10.91
N GLY A 85 -1.25 -1.29 -10.97
CA GLY A 85 -2.36 -0.57 -11.57
C GLY A 85 -1.95 0.07 -12.89
N ARG A 86 -2.86 0.87 -13.48
CA ARG A 86 -2.58 1.59 -14.74
C ARG A 86 -1.63 2.76 -14.55
N GLU A 87 -1.86 3.54 -13.50
CA GLU A 87 -1.14 4.79 -13.23
C GLU A 87 -0.11 4.64 -12.10
N TYR A 88 -0.40 3.73 -11.17
CA TYR A 88 0.39 3.51 -9.98
C TYR A 88 0.66 2.03 -9.78
N SER A 89 1.75 1.73 -9.09
CA SER A 89 2.01 0.43 -8.47
C SER A 89 2.33 0.65 -6.99
N PHE A 90 2.05 -0.34 -6.14
CA PHE A 90 2.53 -0.29 -4.77
C PHE A 90 3.18 -1.60 -4.34
N THR A 91 4.14 -1.48 -3.42
CA THR A 91 4.74 -2.59 -2.71
C THR A 91 4.51 -2.45 -1.22
N LEU A 92 4.15 -3.54 -0.57
CA LEU A 92 4.02 -3.65 0.88
C LEU A 92 5.06 -4.62 1.40
N ASP A 93 6.05 -4.09 2.11
CA ASP A 93 7.14 -4.84 2.70
C ASP A 93 6.87 -5.06 4.19
N LEU A 94 6.97 -6.30 4.66
CA LEU A 94 6.68 -6.68 6.05
C LEU A 94 7.94 -7.16 6.77
N ASP A 95 8.09 -6.77 8.03
CA ASP A 95 8.96 -7.46 8.97
C ASP A 95 8.22 -8.69 9.53
N GLU A 96 8.24 -9.79 8.78
CA GLU A 96 7.55 -11.03 9.14
C GLU A 96 8.10 -11.69 10.41
N ALA A 97 9.36 -11.42 10.78
CA ALA A 97 9.94 -11.95 12.00
C ALA A 97 9.38 -11.27 13.25
N GLY A 98 8.86 -10.05 13.11
CA GLY A 98 8.28 -9.25 14.18
C GLY A 98 6.76 -9.34 14.30
N GLY A 99 6.11 -10.32 13.67
CA GLY A 99 4.65 -10.46 13.73
C GLY A 99 4.12 -10.68 15.16
N GLU A 100 3.16 -9.86 15.59
CA GLU A 100 2.49 -9.97 16.89
C GLU A 100 1.01 -10.28 16.70
N GLN A 101 0.51 -11.31 17.38
CA GLN A 101 -0.91 -11.66 17.31
C GLN A 101 -1.74 -10.63 18.08
N SER A 102 -2.53 -9.84 17.36
CA SER A 102 -3.37 -8.78 17.93
C SER A 102 -4.86 -9.14 17.98
N GLY A 103 -5.27 -10.24 17.35
CA GLY A 103 -6.64 -10.75 17.37
C GLY A 103 -6.70 -12.27 17.18
N TYR A 104 -7.92 -12.82 17.19
CA TYR A 104 -8.13 -14.26 17.01
C TYR A 104 -7.62 -14.74 15.63
N GLU A 105 -7.88 -13.95 14.59
CA GLU A 105 -7.46 -14.21 13.20
C GLU A 105 -6.71 -12.99 12.63
N THR A 106 -6.00 -12.26 13.47
CA THR A 106 -5.32 -11.02 13.08
C THR A 106 -3.92 -10.95 13.65
N THR A 107 -2.95 -10.65 12.79
CA THR A 107 -1.55 -10.45 13.16
C THR A 107 -1.06 -9.11 12.66
N ASP A 108 -0.39 -8.36 13.53
CA ASP A 108 0.21 -7.08 13.23
C ASP A 108 1.68 -7.25 12.90
N TYR A 109 2.14 -6.52 11.89
CA TYR A 109 3.52 -6.47 11.45
C TYR A 109 3.96 -5.02 11.32
N ARG A 110 5.24 -4.74 11.57
CA ARG A 110 5.84 -3.52 11.04
C ARG A 110 5.99 -3.66 9.53
N GLY A 111 5.65 -2.60 8.80
CA GLY A 111 5.78 -2.63 7.35
C GLY A 111 6.10 -1.28 6.74
N THR A 112 6.45 -1.32 5.46
CA THR A 112 6.72 -0.16 4.63
C THR A 112 5.86 -0.22 3.37
N LEU A 113 5.04 0.81 3.16
CA LEU A 113 4.32 1.00 1.91
C LEU A 113 5.14 1.91 1.00
N THR A 114 5.35 1.49 -0.25
CA THR A 114 5.94 2.33 -1.29
C THR A 114 5.01 2.37 -2.49
N VAL A 115 4.67 3.56 -2.97
CA VAL A 115 3.86 3.76 -4.19
C VAL A 115 4.72 4.43 -5.26
N ARG A 116 4.66 3.90 -6.48
CA ARG A 116 5.38 4.40 -7.64
C ARG A 116 4.44 4.76 -8.78
N ASP A 117 4.88 5.70 -9.61
CA ASP A 117 4.21 6.01 -10.89
C ASP A 117 4.63 5.03 -12.00
N GLY A 118 4.06 5.20 -13.20
CA GLY A 118 4.41 4.40 -14.39
C GLY A 118 5.86 4.55 -14.90
N ASN A 119 6.64 5.49 -14.35
CA ASN A 119 8.07 5.64 -14.64
C ASN A 119 8.96 5.09 -13.50
N ASP A 120 8.38 4.32 -12.58
CA ASP A 120 9.04 3.75 -11.40
C ASP A 120 9.51 4.80 -10.36
N ARG A 121 9.04 6.04 -10.47
CA ARG A 121 9.40 7.10 -9.50
C ARG A 121 8.59 6.93 -8.23
N VAL A 122 9.26 6.97 -7.08
CA VAL A 122 8.60 6.89 -5.77
C VAL A 122 7.83 8.17 -5.51
N LEU A 123 6.51 8.07 -5.40
CA LEU A 123 5.61 9.19 -5.10
C LEU A 123 5.16 9.22 -3.64
N TYR A 124 5.19 8.07 -2.98
CA TYR A 124 4.84 7.90 -1.57
C TYR A 124 5.69 6.80 -0.95
N GLN A 125 6.22 7.04 0.24
CA GLN A 125 6.85 6.02 1.06
C GLN A 125 6.58 6.31 2.52
N ALA A 126 6.06 5.32 3.26
CA ALA A 126 5.82 5.46 4.68
C ALA A 126 6.07 4.13 5.41
N GLU A 127 6.58 4.25 6.63
CA GLU A 127 6.62 3.16 7.60
C GLU A 127 5.33 3.17 8.43
N GLY A 128 4.93 2.01 8.93
CA GLY A 128 3.68 1.91 9.66
C GLY A 128 3.37 0.51 10.16
N LEU A 129 2.12 0.34 10.58
CA LEU A 129 1.57 -0.93 11.01
C LEU A 129 0.84 -1.58 9.85
N THR A 130 1.13 -2.85 9.61
CA THR A 130 0.36 -3.70 8.71
C THR A 130 -0.41 -4.73 9.52
N GLN A 131 -1.73 -4.63 9.51
CA GLN A 131 -2.61 -5.60 10.13
C GLN A 131 -3.11 -6.59 9.07
N CYS A 132 -2.77 -7.87 9.21
CA CYS A 132 -3.19 -8.94 8.29
C CYS A 132 -4.17 -9.89 8.98
N GLY A 133 -5.29 -10.20 8.32
CA GLY A 133 -6.35 -11.05 8.87
C GLY A 133 -7.40 -11.47 7.85
N ALA A 134 -8.40 -12.25 8.31
CA ALA A 134 -9.57 -12.69 7.56
C ALA A 134 -10.86 -12.52 8.35
#